data_AF-A0A2S5D1U9-F1
#
_entry.id   AF-A0A2S5D1U9-F1
#
_cell.length_a   1.000
_cell.length_b   1.000
_cell.length_c   1.000
_cell.angle_alpha   90.00
_cell.angle_beta   90.00
_cell.angle_gamma   90.00
#
_symmetry.space_group_name_H-M   'P 1'
#
loop_
_entity.id
_entity.type
_entity.pdbx_description
1 polymer ?
#
loop_
_entity_poly.entity_id
_entity_poly.type
_entity_poly.pdbx_seq_one_letter_code
_entity_poly.pdbx_strand_id
1 'polypeptide(L)'
;MKHMQQVKEQNGVAFIIVRFSAFERYFLVPYEVLQKAWHAMNNGERKSIPFSTIEKEAYEIPTSYYPRIDYLPVLQQFIEATSHGSESEEIKK
;
A
#
# COMPACT_ATOMS: atom_id res chain seq x y z
N MET A 1 10.44 -6.90 -5.77
CA MET A 1 10.44 -5.42 -5.90
C MET A 1 10.51 -4.92 -7.33
N LYS A 2 11.45 -5.39 -8.17
CA LYS A 2 11.62 -4.90 -9.56
C LYS A 2 10.32 -4.86 -10.38
N HIS A 3 9.49 -5.90 -10.32
CA HIS A 3 8.22 -5.92 -11.08
C HIS A 3 7.25 -4.81 -10.67
N MET A 4 6.94 -4.66 -9.37
CA MET A 4 6.03 -3.61 -8.89
C MET A 4 6.56 -2.20 -9.16
N GLN A 5 7.89 -2.03 -9.12
CA GLN A 5 8.54 -0.77 -9.50
C GLN A 5 8.27 -0.43 -10.97
N GLN A 6 8.47 -1.38 -11.88
CA GLN A 6 8.23 -1.19 -13.32
C GLN A 6 6.76 -0.85 -13.63
N VAL A 7 5.81 -1.43 -12.88
CA VAL A 7 4.39 -1.09 -12.99
C VAL A 7 4.16 0.38 -12.60
N LYS A 8 4.74 0.84 -11.49
CA LYS A 8 4.63 2.25 -11.04
C LYS A 8 5.28 3.22 -12.02
N GLU A 9 6.43 2.88 -12.59
CA GLU A 9 7.13 3.67 -13.61
C GLU A 9 6.28 3.88 -14.88
N GLN A 10 5.31 3.01 -15.13
CA GLN A 10 4.34 3.12 -16.24
C GLN A 10 3.00 3.75 -15.81
N ASN A 11 2.97 4.46 -14.67
CA ASN A 11 1.76 5.02 -14.06
C ASN A 11 0.70 3.97 -13.71
N GLY A 12 1.08 2.70 -13.60
CA GLY A 12 0.22 1.64 -13.12
C GLY A 12 0.09 1.67 -11.60
N VAL A 13 -0.98 1.06 -11.08
CA VAL A 13 -1.23 0.94 -9.64
C VAL A 13 -0.71 -0.41 -9.14
N ALA A 14 0.20 -0.40 -8.16
CA ALA A 14 0.80 -1.60 -7.59
C ALA A 14 0.61 -1.64 -6.07
N PHE A 15 0.07 -2.75 -5.56
CA PHE A 15 -0.16 -3.01 -4.15
C PHE A 15 -0.18 -4.52 -3.89
N ILE A 16 -0.20 -4.91 -2.61
CA ILE A 16 -0.51 -6.27 -2.20
C ILE A 16 -1.68 -6.27 -1.21
N ILE A 17 -2.37 -7.39 -1.07
CA ILE A 17 -3.33 -7.61 0.00
C ILE A 17 -2.67 -8.48 1.07
N VAL A 18 -2.62 -7.98 2.31
CA VAL A 18 -2.07 -8.72 3.46
C VAL A 18 -3.20 -9.04 4.44
N ARG A 19 -3.25 -10.29 4.90
CA ARG A 19 -4.12 -10.71 6.00
C ARG A 19 -3.29 -10.89 7.26
N PHE A 20 -3.71 -10.25 8.35
CA PHE A 20 -3.22 -10.57 9.68
C PHE A 20 -4.19 -11.54 10.34
N SER A 21 -3.96 -12.85 10.18
CA SER A 21 -4.91 -13.90 10.59
C SER A 21 -5.27 -13.84 12.08
N ALA A 22 -4.34 -13.49 12.96
CA ALA A 22 -4.59 -13.37 14.40
C ALA A 22 -5.55 -12.21 14.76
N PHE A 23 -5.66 -11.21 13.88
CA PHE A 23 -6.56 -10.07 14.03
C PHE A 23 -7.77 -10.14 13.10
N GLU A 24 -7.82 -11.14 12.21
CA GLU A 24 -8.84 -11.28 11.16
C GLU A 24 -9.02 -10.05 10.26
N ARG A 25 -7.96 -9.24 10.12
CA ARG A 25 -7.97 -7.99 9.34
C ARG A 25 -7.21 -8.13 8.03
N TYR A 26 -7.69 -7.42 7.02
CA TYR A 26 -7.13 -7.39 5.67
C TYR A 26 -6.71 -5.96 5.34
N PHE A 27 -5.60 -5.79 4.64
CA PHE A 27 -5.07 -4.50 4.27
C PHE A 27 -4.62 -4.49 2.82
N LEU A 28 -4.97 -3.43 2.09
CA LEU A 28 -4.34 -3.03 0.85
C LEU A 28 -3.07 -2.26 1.21
N VAL A 29 -1.91 -2.86 0.93
CA VAL A 29 -0.61 -2.28 1.24
C VAL A 29 -0.01 -1.70 -0.05
N PRO A 30 0.12 -0.36 -0.15
CA PRO A 30 0.71 0.29 -1.32
C PRO A 30 2.16 -0.14 -1.56
N TYR A 31 2.59 -0.10 -2.82
CA TYR A 31 3.97 -0.39 -3.19
C TYR A 31 4.99 0.46 -2.41
N GLU A 32 4.69 1.72 -2.14
CA GLU A 32 5.56 2.68 -1.46
C GLU A 32 5.90 2.21 -0.04
N VAL A 33 4.94 1.61 0.67
CA VAL A 33 5.15 1.03 2.00
C VAL A 33 6.09 -0.17 1.92
N LEU A 34 5.89 -1.04 0.92
CA LEU A 34 6.75 -2.19 0.68
C LEU A 34 8.17 -1.77 0.27
N GLN A 35 8.29 -0.73 -0.55
CA GLN A 35 9.56 -0.18 -1.00
C GLN A 35 10.37 0.35 0.18
N LYS A 36 9.76 1.17 1.04
CA LYS A 36 10.41 1.66 2.27
C LYS A 36 10.89 0.51 3.15
N ALA A 37 10.03 -0.48 3.40
CA ALA A 37 10.39 -1.64 4.20
C ALA A 37 11.52 -2.47 3.57
N TRP A 38 11.51 -2.65 2.25
CA TRP A 38 12.54 -3.39 1.53
C TRP A 38 13.91 -2.69 1.60
N HIS A 39 13.94 -1.35 1.48
CA HIS A 39 15.16 -0.57 1.64
C HIS A 39 15.69 -0.63 3.08
N ALA A 40 14.83 -0.46 4.08
CA ALA A 40 15.21 -0.59 5.49
C ALA A 40 15.82 -1.96 5.79
N MET A 41 15.21 -3.04 5.30
CA MET A 41 15.74 -4.40 5.43
C MET A 41 17.14 -4.54 4.82
N ASN A 42 17.38 -3.98 3.63
CA ASN A 42 18.69 -4.04 2.98
C ASN A 42 19.75 -3.22 3.71
N ASN A 43 19.34 -2.20 4.46
CA ASN A 43 20.21 -1.39 5.31
C ASN A 43 20.51 -2.04 6.68
N GLY A 44 20.06 -3.28 6.89
CA GLY A 44 20.31 -4.04 8.12
C GLY A 44 19.28 -3.80 9.23
N GLU A 45 18.16 -3.13 8.92
CA GLU A 45 17.05 -2.98 9.86
C GLU A 45 16.17 -4.25 9.91
N ARG A 46 14.91 -4.10 10.30
CA ARG A 46 13.99 -5.23 10.51
C ARG A 46 13.65 -5.92 9.19
N LYS A 47 13.62 -7.25 9.22
CA LYS A 47 13.19 -8.11 8.09
C LYS A 47 11.67 -8.32 8.02
N SER A 48 10.91 -7.62 8.85
CA SER A 48 9.45 -7.68 8.90
C SER A 48 8.86 -6.27 9.00
N ILE A 49 7.67 -6.10 8.44
CA ILE A 49 6.88 -4.87 8.57
C ILE A 49 6.01 -5.02 9.83
N PRO A 50 6.16 -4.14 10.84
CA PRO A 50 5.32 -4.20 12.03
C PRO A 50 3.84 -4.01 11.69
N PHE A 51 2.96 -4.69 12.42
CA PHE A 51 1.51 -4.52 12.28
C PHE A 51 1.09 -3.05 12.43
N SER A 52 1.65 -2.34 13.42
CA SER A 52 1.40 -0.91 13.63
C SER A 52 1.81 -0.02 12.46
N THR A 53 2.83 -0.41 11.68
CA THR A 53 3.21 0.28 10.44
C THR A 53 2.16 0.05 9.38
N ILE A 54 1.65 -1.18 9.23
CA ILE A 54 0.56 -1.47 8.29
C ILE A 54 -0.73 -0.73 8.68
N GLU A 55 -1.12 -0.74 9.95
CA GLU A 55 -2.32 0.00 10.41
C GLU A 55 -2.25 1.49 10.11
N LYS A 56 -1.04 2.07 10.12
CA LYS A 56 -0.82 3.49 9.89
C LYS A 56 -0.70 3.86 8.41
N GLU A 57 -0.01 3.04 7.63
CA GLU A 57 0.42 3.39 6.26
C GLU A 57 -0.33 2.64 5.15
N ALA A 58 -1.11 1.61 5.50
CA ALA A 58 -1.93 0.85 4.56
C ALA A 58 -3.41 1.19 4.72
N TYR A 59 -4.23 0.67 3.81
CA TYR A 59 -5.67 0.86 3.83
C TYR A 59 -6.36 -0.43 4.27
N GLU A 60 -7.16 -0.37 5.34
CA GLU A 60 -7.92 -1.52 5.80
C GLU A 60 -9.02 -1.88 4.79
N ILE A 61 -9.19 -3.18 4.53
CA ILE A 61 -10.25 -3.72 3.68
C ILE A 61 -11.31 -4.34 4.58
N PRO A 62 -12.50 -3.72 4.71
CA PRO A 62 -13.61 -4.31 5.42
C PRO A 62 -14.01 -5.64 4.76
N THR A 63 -14.31 -6.63 5.59
CA THR A 63 -14.80 -7.92 5.09
C THR A 63 -16.33 -7.91 5.04
N SER A 64 -16.89 -8.54 4.02
CA SER A 64 -18.33 -8.73 3.87
C SER A 64 -18.65 -10.18 3.53
N TYR A 65 -19.93 -10.54 3.49
CA TYR A 65 -20.32 -11.90 3.09
C TYR A 65 -19.98 -12.19 1.62
N TYR A 66 -20.29 -11.24 0.73
CA TYR A 66 -20.01 -11.33 -0.69
C TYR A 66 -19.85 -9.93 -1.30
N PRO A 67 -18.68 -9.59 -1.88
CA PRO A 67 -17.45 -10.38 -1.92
C PRO A 67 -16.74 -10.40 -0.56
N ARG A 68 -16.00 -11.48 -0.27
CA ARG A 68 -15.31 -11.63 1.04
C ARG A 68 -14.22 -10.59 1.29
N ILE A 69 -13.54 -10.16 0.24
CA ILE A 69 -12.47 -9.17 0.28
C ILE A 69 -12.79 -8.13 -0.80
N ASP A 70 -13.58 -7.12 -0.42
CA ASP A 70 -13.97 -6.06 -1.35
C ASP A 70 -12.91 -4.96 -1.41
N TYR A 71 -11.81 -5.23 -2.10
CA TYR A 71 -10.67 -4.30 -2.16
C TYR A 71 -10.87 -3.15 -3.16
N LEU A 72 -11.88 -3.22 -4.04
CA LEU A 72 -12.09 -2.23 -5.09
C LEU A 72 -12.48 -0.84 -4.54
N PRO A 73 -13.40 -0.71 -3.57
CA PRO A 73 -13.69 0.60 -2.96
C PRO A 73 -12.46 1.22 -2.29
N VAL A 74 -11.65 0.39 -1.64
CA VAL A 74 -10.42 0.82 -0.97
C VAL A 74 -9.35 1.24 -1.98
N LEU A 75 -9.23 0.50 -3.09
CA LEU A 75 -8.35 0.86 -4.20
C LEU A 75 -8.75 2.21 -4.81
N GLN A 76 -10.05 2.45 -4.99
CA GLN A 76 -10.57 3.73 -5.49
C GLN A 76 -10.16 4.88 -4.55
N GLN A 77 -10.36 4.72 -3.24
CA GLN A 77 -9.93 5.69 -2.24
C GLN A 77 -8.42 5.95 -2.30
N PHE A 78 -7.62 4.89 -2.44
CA PHE A 78 -6.17 5.01 -2.58
C PHE A 78 -5.78 5.82 -3.83
N ILE A 79 -6.39 5.52 -4.99
CA ILE A 79 -6.11 6.24 -6.24
C ILE A 79 -6.47 7.72 -6.08
N GLU A 80 -7.65 8.03 -5.55
CA GLU A 80 -8.09 9.41 -5.31
C GLU A 80 -7.14 10.17 -4.38
N ALA A 81 -6.69 9.55 -3.29
CA ALA A 81 -5.74 10.17 -2.37
C ALA A 81 -4.39 10.48 -3.02
N THR A 82 -3.96 9.66 -4.00
CA THR A 82 -2.71 9.89 -4.73
C THR A 82 -2.83 10.93 -5.85
N SER A 83 -4.02 11.09 -6.46
CA SER A 83 -4.24 12.04 -7.56
C SER A 83 -4.29 13.50 -7.12
N HIS A 84 -4.62 13.79 -5.86
CA HIS A 84 -4.67 15.15 -5.31
C HIS A 84 -3.32 15.64 -4.75
N GLY A 85 -2.30 14.77 -4.69
CA GLY A 85 -0.96 15.13 -4.18
C GLY A 85 -0.03 15.75 -5.22
N SER A 86 -0.34 15.64 -6.52
CA SER A 86 0.55 16.04 -7.62
C SER A 86 0.52 17.53 -7.98
N GLU A 87 -0.51 18.29 -7.57
CA GLU A 87 -0.60 19.73 -7.91
C GLU A 87 0.23 20.65 -6.99
N SER A 88 0.70 20.14 -5.85
CA SER A 88 1.48 20.92 -4.88
C SER A 88 2.99 20.96 -5.12
N GLU A 89 3.54 20.11 -6.00
CA GLU A 89 4.99 20.06 -6.28
C GLU A 89 5.40 20.85 -7.55
N GLU A 90 4.46 21.24 -8.43
CA GLU A 90 4.79 22.04 -9.63
C GLU A 90 4.94 23.56 -9.38
N ILE A 91 4.63 24.06 -8.17
CA ILE A 91 4.73 25.51 -7.85
C ILE A 91 6.12 25.92 -7.32
N LYS A 92 7.07 24.99 -7.15
CA LYS A 92 8.45 25.30 -6.71
C LYS A 92 9.51 25.12 -7.79
N LYS A 93 9.19 25.46 -9.04
CA LYS A 93 10.21 25.66 -10.08
C LYS A 93 10.56 27.13 -10.25
#